data_AF-A0AAW1LMW3-F1
#
_entry.id   AF-A0AAW1LMW3-F1
#
_cell.length_a   1.000
_cell.length_b   1.000
_cell.length_c   1.000
_cell.angle_alpha   90.00
_cell.angle_beta   90.00
_cell.angle_gamma   90.00
#
_symmetry.space_group_name_H-M   'P 1'
#
loop_
_entity.id
_entity.type
_entity.pdbx_description
1 polymer ?
#
loop_
_entity_poly.entity_id
_entity_poly.type
_entity_poly.pdbx_seq_one_letter_code
_entity_poly.pdbx_strand_id
1 'polypeptide(L)'
;MAVRGLVVGATLICAMVVICYGEVKLSELSITLSRAEHGSKRADLLARVGKITVTWALNKSNADTSKYSKVTFKLCYTKASQIDRPWRKTEDELFKDKTCQHEIATKTYTSSENSVDYVVLKDVPTGHYFIRAYVVDAAGTKVAYGQIDGVDLFITAITGRHVSIDIAAATFSAFSIVSLAFFFYLEKKKSK
;
A
#
# COMPACT_ATOMS: atom_id res chain seq x y z
N MET A 1 -43.41 -17.22 -13.78
CA MET A 1 -42.31 -17.42 -12.80
C MET A 1 -40.94 -17.59 -13.46
N ALA A 2 -40.85 -18.08 -14.71
CA ALA A 2 -39.59 -18.26 -15.44
C ALA A 2 -38.82 -16.95 -15.76
N VAL A 3 -39.53 -15.87 -16.12
CA VAL A 3 -38.90 -14.59 -16.52
C VAL A 3 -38.20 -13.89 -15.34
N ARG A 4 -38.73 -14.03 -14.13
CA ARG A 4 -38.10 -13.46 -12.91
C ARG A 4 -36.81 -14.19 -12.53
N GLY A 5 -36.77 -15.51 -12.69
CA GLY A 5 -35.54 -16.30 -12.48
C GLY A 5 -34.46 -16.00 -13.51
N LEU A 6 -34.86 -15.70 -14.75
CA LEU A 6 -33.93 -15.35 -15.84
C LEU A 6 -33.31 -13.96 -15.65
N VAL A 7 -34.08 -12.97 -15.17
CA VAL A 7 -33.58 -11.62 -14.85
C VAL A 7 -32.62 -11.66 -13.66
N VAL A 8 -32.96 -12.40 -12.59
CA VAL A 8 -32.07 -12.55 -11.42
C VAL A 8 -30.78 -13.29 -11.79
N GLY A 9 -30.86 -14.34 -12.61
CA GLY A 9 -29.71 -15.06 -13.14
C GLY A 9 -28.80 -14.17 -13.99
N ALA A 10 -29.37 -13.36 -14.88
CA ALA A 10 -28.61 -12.42 -15.72
C ALA A 10 -27.90 -11.33 -14.89
N THR A 11 -28.53 -10.82 -13.82
CA THR A 11 -27.89 -9.84 -12.93
C THR A 11 -26.74 -10.45 -12.12
N LEU A 12 -26.86 -11.72 -11.70
CA LEU A 12 -25.80 -12.44 -10.98
C LEU A 12 -24.60 -12.76 -11.88
N ILE A 13 -24.85 -13.10 -13.15
CA ILE A 13 -23.80 -13.36 -14.14
C ILE A 13 -23.09 -12.04 -14.53
N CYS A 14 -23.82 -10.93 -14.65
CA CYS A 14 -23.23 -9.63 -14.96
C CYS A 14 -22.33 -9.10 -13.82
N ALA A 15 -22.63 -9.43 -12.56
CA ALA A 15 -21.79 -9.10 -11.40
C ALA A 15 -20.46 -9.90 -11.36
N MET A 16 -20.42 -11.11 -11.94
CA MET A 16 -19.20 -11.93 -12.01
C MET A 16 -18.24 -11.47 -13.13
N VAL A 17 -18.75 -10.84 -14.20
CA VAL A 17 -17.92 -10.34 -15.31
C VAL A 17 -17.04 -9.16 -14.90
N VAL A 18 -17.40 -8.43 -13.84
CA VAL A 18 -16.60 -7.31 -13.30
C VAL A 18 -15.25 -7.78 -12.71
N ILE A 19 -15.08 -9.08 -12.45
CA ILE A 19 -13.82 -9.64 -11.91
C ILE A 19 -12.81 -9.93 -13.04
N CYS A 20 -13.18 -9.76 -14.31
CA CYS A 20 -12.31 -10.06 -15.45
C CYS A 20 -11.48 -8.87 -15.97
N TYR A 21 -11.37 -7.76 -15.23
CA TYR A 21 -10.33 -6.78 -15.54
C TYR A 21 -8.98 -7.43 -15.30
N GLY A 22 -8.21 -7.63 -16.37
CA GLY A 22 -6.88 -8.22 -16.31
C GLY A 22 -6.05 -7.55 -15.22
N GLU A 23 -5.62 -8.35 -14.24
CA GLU A 23 -4.81 -7.85 -13.14
C GLU A 23 -3.46 -7.39 -13.69
N VAL A 24 -3.08 -6.15 -13.38
CA VAL A 24 -1.83 -5.58 -13.88
C VAL A 24 -0.66 -6.26 -13.16
N LYS A 25 0.25 -6.85 -13.94
CA LYS A 25 1.47 -7.47 -13.43
C LYS A 25 2.63 -6.50 -13.44
N LEU A 26 3.48 -6.53 -12.41
CA LEU A 26 4.68 -5.71 -12.34
C LEU A 26 5.60 -5.95 -13.54
N SER A 27 5.73 -7.20 -13.98
CA SER A 27 6.52 -7.58 -15.16
C SER A 27 6.00 -7.01 -16.48
N GLU A 28 4.73 -6.59 -16.55
CA GLU A 28 4.13 -6.00 -17.75
C GLU A 28 4.32 -4.48 -17.82
N LEU A 29 4.68 -3.83 -16.71
CA LEU A 29 4.88 -2.38 -16.70
C LEU A 29 6.23 -2.00 -17.33
N SER A 30 6.22 -0.92 -18.10
CA SER A 30 7.44 -0.35 -18.65
C SER A 30 8.29 0.32 -17.56
N ILE A 31 9.60 0.08 -17.59
CA ILE A 31 10.57 0.73 -16.70
C ILE A 31 10.97 2.07 -17.32
N THR A 32 10.43 3.19 -16.83
CA THR A 32 10.57 4.50 -17.51
C THR A 32 11.09 5.63 -16.62
N LEU A 33 11.19 5.44 -15.30
CA LEU A 33 11.75 6.43 -14.37
C LEU A 33 13.14 5.97 -13.91
N SER A 34 14.19 6.72 -14.25
CA SER A 34 15.60 6.29 -14.07
C SER A 34 16.32 6.94 -12.90
N ARG A 35 15.81 8.03 -12.34
CA ARG A 35 16.57 8.81 -11.37
C ARG A 35 15.71 9.25 -10.22
N ALA A 36 15.42 8.35 -9.29
CA ALA A 36 15.10 8.80 -7.96
C ALA A 36 16.31 8.67 -7.05
N GLU A 37 16.77 9.80 -6.51
CA GLU A 37 17.97 9.91 -5.69
C GLU A 37 17.56 10.50 -4.34
N HIS A 38 17.86 9.76 -3.28
CA HIS A 38 18.03 10.32 -1.94
C HIS A 38 19.50 10.74 -1.83
N GLY A 39 19.80 11.89 -1.21
CA GLY A 39 21.15 12.46 -1.16
C GLY A 39 22.25 11.53 -0.61
N SER A 40 21.90 10.39 0.00
CA SER A 40 22.80 9.32 0.41
C SER A 40 22.27 7.94 -0.01
N LYS A 41 23.18 7.01 -0.34
CA LYS A 41 22.85 5.59 -0.65
C LYS A 41 22.35 4.81 0.56
N ARG A 42 22.70 5.25 1.77
CA ARG A 42 22.21 4.70 3.03
C ARG A 42 21.80 5.83 3.95
N ALA A 43 20.64 5.69 4.57
CA ALA A 43 20.16 6.68 5.54
C ALA A 43 19.37 5.99 6.65
N ASP A 44 19.68 6.38 7.88
CA ASP A 44 18.93 5.99 9.08
C ASP A 44 17.97 7.12 9.42
N LEU A 45 16.67 6.84 9.37
CA LEU A 45 15.60 7.82 9.52
C LEU A 45 14.69 7.43 10.67
N LEU A 46 14.33 8.43 11.49
CA LEU A 46 13.29 8.29 12.50
C LEU A 46 11.94 8.63 11.89
N ALA A 47 10.91 7.82 12.14
CA ALA A 47 9.54 8.18 11.78
C ALA A 47 9.13 9.54 12.40
N ARG A 48 8.21 10.27 11.76
CA ARG A 48 7.75 11.63 12.08
C ARG A 48 8.77 12.77 11.88
N VAL A 49 10.06 12.49 11.93
CA VAL A 49 11.13 13.53 11.88
C VAL A 49 11.98 13.41 10.61
N GLY A 50 12.29 12.18 10.20
CA GLY A 50 13.12 11.88 9.05
C GLY A 50 12.52 12.42 7.76
N LYS A 51 13.37 13.07 6.96
CA LYS A 51 13.01 13.64 5.66
C LYS A 51 13.64 12.82 4.54
N ILE A 52 12.86 12.56 3.52
CA ILE A 52 13.26 11.90 2.29
C ILE A 52 12.99 12.88 1.16
N THR A 53 14.05 13.33 0.50
CA THR A 53 13.93 14.01 -0.79
C THR A 53 13.97 12.95 -1.89
N VAL A 54 12.96 12.95 -2.73
CA VAL A 54 12.85 12.07 -3.89
C VAL A 54 12.85 12.94 -5.13
N THR A 55 13.95 12.90 -5.88
CA THR A 55 14.00 13.47 -7.24
C THR A 55 13.44 12.45 -8.23
N TRP A 56 12.90 12.83 -9.38
CA TRP A 56 12.59 11.90 -10.47
C TRP A 56 12.69 12.57 -11.83
N ALA A 57 13.10 11.78 -12.83
CA ALA A 57 13.12 12.16 -14.23
C ALA A 57 12.79 10.94 -15.11
N LEU A 58 12.26 11.19 -16.31
CA LEU A 58 12.03 10.12 -17.28
C LEU A 58 13.31 9.73 -18.01
N ASN A 59 13.46 8.43 -18.21
CA ASN A 59 14.40 7.89 -19.17
C ASN A 59 13.75 7.95 -20.57
N LYS A 60 14.19 8.92 -21.39
CA LYS A 60 13.54 9.28 -22.67
C LYS A 60 13.59 8.20 -23.76
N SER A 61 14.14 7.02 -23.52
CA SER A 61 14.46 6.13 -24.63
C SER A 61 13.27 5.40 -25.25
N ASN A 62 12.15 5.10 -24.55
CA ASN A 62 11.01 4.35 -25.15
C ASN A 62 9.65 4.50 -24.42
N ALA A 63 9.42 5.57 -23.65
CA ALA A 63 8.18 5.69 -22.88
C ALA A 63 7.02 6.28 -23.72
N ASP A 64 5.94 5.53 -23.92
CA ASP A 64 4.66 6.08 -24.38
C ASP A 64 4.02 6.89 -23.25
N THR A 65 4.35 8.19 -23.22
CA THR A 65 3.93 9.12 -22.17
C THR A 65 2.50 9.65 -22.38
N SER A 66 1.83 9.28 -23.47
CA SER A 66 0.49 9.77 -23.81
C SER A 66 -0.57 9.44 -22.75
N LYS A 67 -0.36 8.35 -22.00
CA LYS A 67 -1.26 7.87 -20.94
C LYS A 67 -0.86 8.34 -19.54
N TYR A 68 0.22 9.10 -19.40
CA TYR A 68 0.79 9.42 -18.09
C TYR A 68 0.05 10.61 -17.48
N SER A 69 -0.55 10.41 -16.30
CA SER A 69 -1.31 11.45 -15.60
C SER A 69 -0.64 11.87 -14.30
N LYS A 70 -0.36 10.90 -13.42
CA LYS A 70 0.27 11.16 -12.12
C LYS A 70 1.40 10.17 -11.86
N VAL A 71 2.31 10.58 -10.98
CA VAL A 71 3.38 9.73 -10.45
C VAL A 71 3.18 9.60 -8.95
N THR A 72 3.09 8.36 -8.48
CA THR A 72 2.92 8.02 -7.07
C THR A 72 4.17 7.29 -6.58
N PHE A 73 4.78 7.82 -5.52
CA PHE A 73 5.95 7.26 -4.87
C PHE A 73 5.51 6.41 -3.68
N LYS A 74 6.07 5.21 -3.56
CA LYS A 74 5.81 4.30 -2.44
C LYS A 74 7.11 3.83 -1.79
N LEU A 75 7.08 3.65 -0.48
CA LEU A 75 8.11 2.93 0.27
C LEU A 75 7.85 1.44 0.16
N CYS A 76 8.91 0.72 -0.17
CA CYS A 76 8.89 -0.70 -0.50
C CYS A 76 9.92 -1.45 0.36
N TYR A 77 9.56 -2.58 0.95
CA TYR A 77 10.49 -3.33 1.81
C TYR A 77 11.61 -3.99 1.02
N THR A 78 12.87 -3.81 1.45
CA THR A 78 14.00 -4.56 0.88
C THR A 78 13.90 -6.04 1.25
N LYS A 79 14.58 -6.92 0.49
CA LYS A 79 14.58 -8.38 0.72
C LYS A 79 14.93 -8.74 2.18
N ALA A 80 15.87 -8.02 2.80
CA ALA A 80 16.25 -8.23 4.19
C ALA A 80 15.08 -8.03 5.17
N SER A 81 14.13 -7.13 4.86
CA SER A 81 12.96 -6.86 5.68
C SER A 81 11.72 -7.71 5.35
N GLN A 82 11.83 -8.61 4.36
CA GLN A 82 10.76 -9.53 3.95
C GLN A 82 10.90 -10.94 4.53
N ILE A 83 12.10 -11.31 5.01
CA ILE A 83 12.38 -12.63 5.60
C ILE A 83 11.42 -12.88 6.77
N ASP A 84 10.76 -14.05 6.74
CA ASP A 84 9.75 -14.50 7.72
C ASP A 84 8.56 -13.56 7.94
N ARG A 85 8.29 -12.66 6.98
CA ARG A 85 7.19 -11.69 7.05
C ARG A 85 6.31 -11.76 5.80
N PRO A 86 5.37 -12.73 5.71
CA PRO A 86 4.47 -12.88 4.57
C PRO A 86 3.65 -11.62 4.25
N TRP A 87 3.42 -10.75 5.24
CA TRP A 87 2.74 -9.47 5.07
C TRP A 87 3.60 -8.37 4.41
N ARG A 88 4.84 -8.67 4.00
CA ARG A 88 5.76 -7.77 3.28
C ARG A 88 6.26 -8.34 1.95
N LYS A 89 5.79 -9.54 1.57
CA LYS A 89 6.28 -10.33 0.44
C LYS A 89 6.01 -9.64 -0.91
N THR A 90 6.99 -9.69 -1.81
CA THR A 90 6.84 -9.28 -3.21
C THR A 90 6.06 -10.32 -3.99
N GLU A 91 5.07 -9.87 -4.78
CA GLU A 91 4.37 -10.66 -5.78
C GLU A 91 4.38 -9.92 -7.12
N ASP A 92 4.26 -10.65 -8.23
CA ASP A 92 4.21 -10.04 -9.56
C ASP A 92 2.87 -9.35 -9.81
N GLU A 93 1.77 -9.94 -9.31
CA GLU A 93 0.45 -9.31 -9.37
C GLU A 93 0.38 -8.10 -8.43
N LEU A 94 0.22 -6.90 -8.98
CA LEU A 94 0.28 -5.64 -8.22
C LEU A 94 -0.78 -5.51 -7.13
N PHE A 95 -1.87 -6.28 -7.23
CA PHE A 95 -2.91 -6.35 -6.21
C PHE A 95 -2.49 -7.21 -5.01
N LYS A 96 -1.69 -8.25 -5.24
CA LYS A 96 -1.16 -9.14 -4.20
C LYS A 96 0.19 -8.68 -3.65
N ASP A 97 0.87 -7.77 -4.35
CA ASP A 97 2.16 -7.22 -3.92
C ASP A 97 2.03 -6.45 -2.59
N LYS A 98 2.64 -7.00 -1.54
CA LYS A 98 2.68 -6.40 -0.20
C LYS A 98 4.00 -5.69 0.08
N THR A 99 4.89 -5.59 -0.91
CA THR A 99 6.18 -4.94 -0.72
C THR A 99 6.03 -3.43 -0.58
N CYS A 100 5.19 -2.81 -1.41
CA CYS A 100 5.04 -1.35 -1.49
C CYS A 100 3.73 -0.86 -0.86
N GLN A 101 3.68 -0.81 0.48
CA GLN A 101 2.45 -0.51 1.23
C GLN A 101 2.26 0.97 1.55
N HIS A 102 3.33 1.73 1.73
CA HIS A 102 3.24 3.09 2.25
C HIS A 102 3.42 4.11 1.13
N GLU A 103 2.45 5.01 0.96
CA GLU A 103 2.56 6.10 0.01
C GLU A 103 3.38 7.25 0.59
N ILE A 104 4.27 7.81 -0.23
CA ILE A 104 5.13 8.94 0.09
C ILE A 104 4.44 10.22 -0.41
N ALA A 105 4.22 10.27 -1.72
CA ALA A 105 3.65 11.43 -2.39
C ALA A 105 3.05 11.02 -3.72
N THR A 106 2.00 11.73 -4.12
CA THR A 106 1.46 11.70 -5.48
C THR A 106 1.62 13.08 -6.10
N LYS A 107 2.17 13.14 -7.31
CA LYS A 107 2.42 14.38 -8.05
C LYS A 107 1.90 14.25 -9.47
N THR A 108 1.51 15.37 -10.07
CA THR A 108 1.17 15.41 -11.49
C THR A 108 2.42 15.08 -12.30
N TYR A 109 2.23 14.29 -13.35
CA TYR A 109 3.31 13.93 -14.24
C TYR A 109 3.82 15.17 -15.01
N THR A 110 5.15 15.36 -15.04
CA THR A 110 5.80 16.28 -15.98
C THR A 110 7.02 15.60 -16.59
N SER A 111 7.40 16.03 -17.78
CA SER A 111 8.56 15.50 -18.51
C SER A 111 9.92 15.99 -17.98
N SER A 112 9.89 17.03 -17.13
CA SER A 112 11.06 17.64 -16.50
C SER A 112 11.47 16.89 -15.22
N GLU A 113 12.71 17.11 -14.80
CA GLU A 113 13.16 16.69 -13.48
C GLU A 113 12.39 17.46 -12.39
N ASN A 114 11.88 16.71 -11.41
CA ASN A 114 11.19 17.26 -10.26
C ASN A 114 11.73 16.63 -8.98
N SER A 115 11.52 17.31 -7.85
CA SER A 115 11.79 16.78 -6.53
C SER A 115 10.59 16.96 -5.60
N VAL A 116 10.48 16.06 -4.63
CA VAL A 116 9.51 16.16 -3.54
C VAL A 116 10.18 15.81 -2.23
N ASP A 117 9.99 16.68 -1.24
CA ASP A 117 10.35 16.39 0.13
C ASP A 117 9.18 15.72 0.85
N TYR A 118 9.48 14.62 1.54
CA TYR A 118 8.51 13.86 2.32
C TYR A 118 9.04 13.64 3.73
N VAL A 119 8.16 13.80 4.71
CA VAL A 119 8.45 13.46 6.10
C VAL A 119 7.87 12.07 6.36
N VAL A 120 8.71 11.14 6.85
CA VAL A 120 8.28 9.76 7.14
C VAL A 120 7.13 9.79 8.15
N LEU A 121 6.00 9.17 7.82
CA LEU A 121 4.84 9.11 8.71
C LEU A 121 5.08 8.19 9.93
N LYS A 122 4.28 8.38 10.99
CA LYS A 122 4.40 7.61 12.24
C LYS A 122 4.07 6.12 12.09
N ASP A 123 3.18 5.80 11.16
CA ASP A 123 2.67 4.46 10.89
C ASP A 123 3.61 3.59 10.04
N VAL A 124 4.71 4.17 9.54
CA VAL A 124 5.76 3.40 8.86
C VAL A 124 6.53 2.56 9.88
N PRO A 125 6.48 1.21 9.77
CA PRO A 125 7.11 0.34 10.74
C PRO A 125 8.62 0.26 10.56
N THR A 126 9.32 -0.20 11.59
CA THR A 126 10.77 -0.37 11.52
C THR A 126 11.16 -1.39 10.43
N GLY A 127 12.14 -1.04 9.61
CA GLY A 127 12.66 -1.88 8.54
C GLY A 127 13.55 -1.14 7.55
N HIS A 128 14.04 -1.92 6.59
CA HIS A 128 14.82 -1.46 5.44
C HIS A 128 13.91 -1.27 4.23
N TYR A 129 14.02 -0.13 3.57
CA TYR A 129 13.17 0.28 2.49
C TYR A 129 13.96 0.77 1.28
N PHE A 130 13.37 0.57 0.11
CA PHE A 130 13.69 1.28 -1.13
C PHE A 130 12.45 2.03 -1.60
N ILE A 131 12.61 2.93 -2.57
CA ILE A 131 11.49 3.69 -3.13
C ILE A 131 11.20 3.17 -4.53
N ARG A 132 9.91 2.98 -4.81
CA ARG A 132 9.41 2.68 -6.15
C ARG A 132 8.42 3.77 -6.56
N ALA A 133 8.62 4.28 -7.75
CA ALA A 133 7.73 5.22 -8.40
C ALA A 133 6.80 4.45 -9.33
N TYR A 134 5.51 4.74 -9.27
CA TYR A 134 4.49 4.23 -10.18
C TYR A 134 3.92 5.39 -10.97
N VAL A 135 3.79 5.21 -12.28
CA VAL A 135 3.04 6.12 -13.13
C VAL A 135 1.63 5.57 -13.28
N VAL A 136 0.65 6.43 -13.05
CA VAL A 136 -0.77 6.11 -13.19
C VAL A 136 -1.41 6.92 -14.30
N ASP A 137 -2.35 6.29 -14.98
CA ASP A 137 -3.19 6.93 -16.00
C ASP A 137 -4.33 7.76 -15.38
N ALA A 138 -5.17 8.36 -16.23
CA ALA A 138 -6.34 9.12 -15.80
C ALA A 138 -7.40 8.26 -15.08
N ALA A 139 -7.42 6.94 -15.34
CA ALA A 139 -8.30 5.98 -14.68
C ALA A 139 -7.72 5.47 -13.34
N GLY A 140 -6.47 5.81 -12.99
CA GLY A 140 -5.77 5.35 -11.80
C GLY A 140 -5.05 4.01 -11.96
N THR A 141 -4.99 3.47 -13.17
CA THR A 141 -4.28 2.21 -13.48
C THR A 141 -2.78 2.48 -13.58
N LYS A 142 -1.96 1.61 -12.98
CA LYS A 142 -0.50 1.71 -13.06
C LYS A 142 -0.04 1.26 -14.45
N VAL A 143 0.64 2.15 -15.18
CA VAL A 143 1.08 1.91 -16.57
C VAL A 143 2.60 1.75 -16.72
N ALA A 144 3.35 2.31 -15.78
CA ALA A 144 4.79 2.23 -15.77
C ALA A 144 5.32 2.33 -14.35
N TYR A 145 6.56 1.88 -14.14
CA TYR A 145 7.24 2.06 -12.86
C TYR A 145 8.70 2.45 -13.05
N GLY A 146 9.32 2.88 -11.96
CA GLY A 146 10.75 2.92 -11.82
C GLY A 146 11.12 2.58 -10.39
N GLN A 147 12.28 1.98 -10.22
CA GLN A 147 12.78 1.57 -8.91
C GLN A 147 14.17 2.15 -8.70
N ILE A 148 14.45 2.55 -7.48
CA ILE A 148 15.79 2.96 -7.07
C ILE A 148 16.51 1.73 -6.52
N ASP A 149 17.36 1.13 -7.33
CA ASP A 149 18.18 0.00 -6.89
C ASP A 149 19.42 0.50 -6.14
N GLY A 150 19.74 -0.16 -5.02
CA GLY A 150 20.97 0.11 -4.25
C GLY A 150 20.87 1.23 -3.21
N VAL A 151 19.68 1.79 -2.98
CA VAL A 151 19.40 2.66 -1.83
C VAL A 151 18.79 1.82 -0.70
N ASP A 152 19.38 1.93 0.49
CA ASP A 152 18.90 1.26 1.70
C ASP A 152 18.53 2.30 2.76
N LEU A 153 17.23 2.54 2.92
CA LEU A 153 16.67 3.45 3.91
C LEU A 153 16.25 2.64 5.13
N PHE A 154 16.98 2.77 6.22
CA PHE A 154 16.60 2.17 7.48
C PHE A 154 15.69 3.12 8.25
N ILE A 155 14.41 2.77 8.36
CA ILE A 155 13.44 3.56 9.10
C ILE A 155 13.22 2.92 10.46
N THR A 156 13.29 3.73 11.52
CA THR A 156 12.94 3.33 12.89
C THR A 156 11.60 3.95 13.27
N ALA A 157 10.62 3.11 13.60
CA ALA A 157 9.29 3.55 14.02
C ALA A 157 9.31 4.16 15.43
N ILE A 158 8.50 5.20 15.64
CA ILE A 158 8.18 5.69 16.99
C ILE A 158 7.05 4.82 17.52
N THR A 159 7.26 4.16 18.66
CA THR A 159 6.37 3.19 19.36
C THR A 159 4.95 3.08 18.78
N GLY A 160 4.73 1.96 18.09
CA GLY A 160 3.60 1.68 17.20
C GLY A 160 2.42 1.01 17.87
N ARG A 161 1.68 1.75 18.70
CA ARG A 161 0.30 1.36 19.01
C ARG A 161 -0.57 1.77 17.81
N HIS A 162 -0.90 0.81 16.95
CA HIS A 162 -1.84 1.06 15.84
C HIS A 162 -3.23 1.32 16.41
N VAL A 163 -3.96 2.27 15.83
CA VAL A 163 -5.35 2.59 16.24
C VAL A 163 -6.25 1.35 16.22
N SER A 164 -5.98 0.41 15.31
CA SER A 164 -6.70 -0.87 15.27
C SER A 164 -6.51 -1.73 16.53
N ILE A 165 -5.30 -1.76 17.09
CA ILE A 165 -5.02 -2.47 18.35
C ILE A 165 -5.76 -1.80 19.51
N ASP A 166 -5.90 -0.48 19.48
CA ASP A 166 -6.59 0.28 20.53
C ASP A 166 -8.08 -0.01 20.53
N ILE A 167 -8.68 -0.02 19.34
CA ILE A 167 -10.09 -0.34 19.14
C ILE A 167 -10.36 -1.79 19.53
N ALA A 168 -9.50 -2.73 19.10
CA ALA A 168 -9.65 -4.15 19.43
C ALA A 168 -9.58 -4.38 20.95
N ALA A 169 -8.60 -3.77 21.63
CA ALA A 169 -8.47 -3.86 23.08
C ALA A 169 -9.71 -3.32 23.79
N ALA A 170 -10.19 -2.12 23.42
CA ALA A 170 -11.40 -1.53 24.00
C ALA A 170 -12.63 -2.43 23.82
N THR A 171 -12.80 -2.99 22.62
CA THR A 171 -13.96 -3.84 22.28
C THR A 171 -13.94 -5.15 23.07
N PHE A 172 -12.80 -5.84 23.15
CA PHE A 172 -12.69 -7.10 23.90
C PHE A 172 -12.83 -6.89 25.42
N SER A 173 -12.30 -5.78 25.96
CA SER A 173 -12.50 -5.42 27.36
C SER A 173 -13.98 -5.17 27.68
N ALA A 174 -14.68 -4.42 26.84
CA ALA A 174 -16.12 -4.19 27.01
C ALA A 174 -16.93 -5.49 26.92
N PHE A 175 -16.62 -6.34 25.94
CA PHE A 175 -17.28 -7.65 25.78
C PHE A 175 -17.12 -8.55 27.00
N SER A 176 -15.93 -8.57 27.61
CA SER A 176 -15.67 -9.35 28.83
C SER A 176 -16.59 -8.91 29.98
N ILE A 177 -16.68 -7.61 30.26
CA ILE A 177 -17.54 -7.08 31.33
C ILE A 177 -19.02 -7.38 31.06
N VAL A 178 -19.48 -7.18 29.83
CA VAL A 178 -20.87 -7.44 29.44
C VAL A 178 -21.21 -8.93 29.56
N SER A 179 -20.31 -9.82 29.12
CA SER A 179 -20.50 -11.26 29.23
C SER A 179 -20.62 -11.73 30.69
N LEU A 180 -19.80 -11.17 31.58
CA LEU A 180 -19.84 -11.47 33.01
C LEU A 180 -21.13 -10.97 33.66
N ALA A 181 -21.56 -9.74 33.36
CA ALA A 181 -22.82 -9.19 33.84
C ALA A 181 -24.03 -10.00 33.36
N PHE A 182 -24.01 -10.43 32.09
CA PHE A 182 -25.03 -11.29 31.51
C PHE A 182 -25.08 -12.66 32.21
N PHE A 183 -23.93 -13.25 32.52
CA PHE A 183 -23.85 -14.51 33.26
C PHE A 183 -24.49 -14.40 34.66
N PHE A 184 -24.12 -13.38 35.44
CA PHE A 184 -24.73 -13.14 36.76
C PHE A 184 -26.24 -12.88 36.69
N TYR A 185 -26.71 -12.19 35.65
CA TYR A 185 -28.14 -11.99 35.44
C TYR A 185 -28.90 -13.30 35.21
N LEU A 186 -28.35 -14.20 34.37
CA LEU A 186 -28.94 -15.51 34.13
C LEU A 186 -28.92 -16.39 35.38
N GLU A 187 -27.83 -16.38 36.14
CA GLU A 187 -27.71 -17.13 37.39
C GLU A 187 -28.78 -16.69 38.41
N LYS A 188 -28.94 -15.36 38.59
CA LYS A 188 -29.97 -14.80 39.47
C LYS A 188 -31.40 -15.17 39.03
N LYS A 189 -31.63 -15.30 37.73
CA LYS A 189 -32.94 -15.69 37.17
C LYS A 189 -33.21 -17.20 37.29
N LYS A 190 -32.17 -18.04 37.35
CA LYS A 190 -32.32 -19.49 37.61
C LYS A 190 -32.46 -19.84 39.08
N SER A 191 -31.93 -18.99 39.98
CA SER A 191 -32.03 -19.16 41.43
C SER A 191 -33.40 -18.75 42.01
N LYS A 192 -34.34 -18.30 41.18
CA LYS A 192 -35.68 -17.85 41.57
C LYS A 192 -36.73 -18.65 40.81
#